data_AF-A0A3D4HR96-F1
#
_entry.id   AF-A0A3D4HR96-F1
#
_cell.length_a   1.000
_cell.length_b   1.000
_cell.length_c   1.000
_cell.angle_alpha   90.00
_cell.angle_beta   90.00
_cell.angle_gamma   90.00
#
_symmetry.space_group_name_H-M   'P 1'
#
loop_
_entity.id
_entity.type
_entity.pdbx_description
1 polymer ?
#
loop_
_entity_poly.entity_id
_entity_poly.type
_entity_poly.pdbx_seq_one_letter_code
_entity_poly.pdbx_strand_id
1 'polypeptide(L)'
;MFFEKYRKKEDGAIRFYDLHSTRTRILCVVIFLICIAILIATLFPPVWVFLASFRNIKDFNNNPTILPERLDFKLFAQTWKELKFAKNYMNSFIVVIGSVFCAVFFNGILAYGVAILKPKGYKAIFGLVMWCLLIPPMTSMVALFV
;
A
#
# COMPACT_ATOMS: atom_id res chain seq x y z
N MET A 1 32.51 3.70 8.76
CA MET A 1 31.61 3.80 7.60
C MET A 1 30.11 3.94 7.94
N PHE A 2 29.43 2.98 8.60
CA PHE A 2 27.97 3.10 8.88
C PHE A 2 27.61 4.28 9.81
N PHE A 3 28.35 4.43 10.91
CA PHE A 3 28.08 5.47 11.92
C PHE A 3 28.64 6.86 11.57
N GLU A 4 29.52 6.97 10.57
CA GLU A 4 30.03 8.27 10.11
C GLU A 4 28.95 9.13 9.45
N LYS A 5 27.92 8.48 8.89
CA LYS A 5 26.75 9.16 8.32
C LYS A 5 25.91 9.89 9.39
N TYR A 6 26.05 9.51 10.66
CA TYR A 6 25.36 10.14 11.79
C TYR A 6 26.16 11.31 12.40
N ARG A 7 27.39 11.58 11.91
CA ARG A 7 28.26 12.64 12.46
C ARG A 7 27.70 14.06 12.32
N LYS A 8 26.91 14.30 11.28
CA LYS A 8 26.29 15.61 10.99
C LYS A 8 24.83 15.70 11.45
N LYS A 9 24.32 14.68 12.14
CA LYS A 9 22.90 14.58 12.50
C LYS A 9 22.69 15.10 13.93
N GLU A 10 22.21 16.33 14.03
CA GLU A 10 21.95 17.01 15.31
C GLU A 10 20.49 16.86 15.77
N ASP A 11 19.63 16.36 14.90
CA ASP A 11 18.18 16.22 15.08
C ASP A 11 17.66 14.77 14.95
N GLY A 12 16.57 14.48 15.65
CA GLY A 12 15.90 13.17 15.68
C GLY A 12 16.11 12.36 16.96
N ALA A 13 15.57 11.14 16.97
CA ALA A 13 15.52 10.26 18.15
C ALA A 13 16.88 9.64 18.55
N ILE A 14 17.88 9.64 17.66
CA ILE A 14 19.24 9.18 17.93
C ILE A 14 20.20 10.28 17.48
N ARG A 15 20.89 10.93 18.44
CA ARG A 15 21.84 12.00 18.16
C ARG A 15 23.26 11.47 18.03
N PHE A 16 24.14 12.24 17.38
CA PHE A 16 25.55 11.88 17.28
C PHE A 16 26.22 11.64 18.64
N TYR A 17 25.88 12.45 19.65
CA TYR A 17 26.41 12.30 21.01
C TYR A 17 26.02 10.97 21.66
N ASP A 18 24.83 10.43 21.36
CA ASP A 18 24.36 9.16 21.92
C ASP A 18 25.12 7.95 21.36
N LEU A 19 25.74 8.08 20.18
CA LEU A 19 26.55 7.04 19.55
C LEU A 19 27.91 6.82 20.23
N HIS A 20 28.28 7.57 21.27
CA HIS A 20 29.47 7.26 22.06
C HIS A 20 29.30 6.05 22.98
N SER A 21 28.06 5.74 23.38
CA SER A 21 27.76 4.57 24.21
C SER A 21 27.65 3.31 23.36
N THR A 22 28.35 2.25 23.75
CA THR A 22 28.30 0.92 23.10
C THR A 22 26.87 0.37 23.08
N ARG A 23 26.05 0.66 24.11
CA ARG A 23 24.64 0.25 24.19
C ARG A 23 23.80 0.87 23.08
N THR A 24 23.94 2.17 22.83
CA THR A 24 23.18 2.87 21.78
C THR A 24 23.57 2.39 20.40
N ARG A 25 24.86 2.11 20.15
CA ARG A 25 25.31 1.53 18.86
C ARG A 25 24.66 0.18 18.59
N ILE A 26 24.60 -0.69 19.61
CA ILE A 26 23.94 -1.99 19.50
C ILE A 26 22.46 -1.81 19.20
N LEU A 27 21.76 -0.93 19.93
CA LEU A 27 20.34 -0.63 19.69
C LEU A 27 20.08 -0.12 18.26
N CYS A 28 20.91 0.77 17.73
CA CYS A 28 20.80 1.24 16.35
C CYS A 28 20.93 0.10 15.33
N VAL A 29 21.90 -0.80 15.53
CA VAL A 29 22.09 -1.97 14.66
C VAL A 29 20.89 -2.91 14.76
N VAL A 30 20.37 -3.15 15.96
CA VAL A 30 19.17 -3.98 16.18
C VAL A 30 17.95 -3.38 15.48
N ILE A 31 17.70 -2.08 15.61
CA ILE A 31 16.60 -1.39 14.91
C ILE A 31 16.75 -1.54 13.40
N PHE A 32 17.97 -1.36 12.87
CA PHE A 32 18.22 -1.48 11.44
C PHE A 32 18.00 -2.91 10.93
N LEU A 33 18.43 -3.93 11.70
CA LEU A 33 18.17 -5.33 11.39
C LEU A 33 16.67 -5.64 11.41
N ILE A 34 15.91 -5.10 12.37
CA ILE A 34 14.45 -5.25 12.42
C ILE A 34 13.80 -4.60 11.19
N CYS A 35 14.22 -3.39 10.81
CA CYS A 35 13.71 -2.72 9.62
C CYS A 35 14.00 -3.52 8.33
N ILE A 36 15.18 -4.12 8.21
CA ILE A 36 15.52 -5.02 7.09
C ILE A 36 14.63 -6.26 7.09
N ALA A 37 14.43 -6.89 8.26
CA ALA A 37 13.58 -8.06 8.37
C ALA A 37 12.13 -7.76 7.96
N ILE A 38 11.58 -6.62 8.41
CA ILE A 38 10.25 -6.14 8.01
C ILE A 38 10.22 -5.90 6.50
N LEU A 39 11.23 -5.22 5.93
CA LEU A 39 11.30 -4.97 4.49
C LEU A 39 11.26 -6.27 3.68
N ILE A 40 12.04 -7.28 4.07
CA ILE A 40 12.06 -8.58 3.41
C ILE A 40 10.69 -9.26 3.53
N ALA A 41 10.09 -9.27 4.72
CA ALA A 41 8.79 -9.87 4.96
C ALA A 41 7.66 -9.23 4.10
N THR A 42 7.68 -7.91 3.93
CA THR A 42 6.66 -7.18 3.16
C THR A 42 6.88 -7.27 1.65
N LEU A 43 8.14 -7.32 1.19
CA LEU A 43 8.47 -7.43 -0.23
C LEU A 43 8.39 -8.86 -0.77
N PHE A 44 8.49 -9.87 0.10
CA PHE A 44 8.47 -11.26 -0.32
C PHE A 44 7.20 -11.64 -1.10
N PRO A 45 5.96 -11.36 -0.64
CA PRO A 45 4.76 -11.76 -1.38
C PRO A 45 4.61 -11.10 -2.75
N PRO A 46 4.81 -9.77 -2.92
CA PRO A 46 4.76 -9.13 -4.24
C PRO A 46 5.79 -9.68 -5.22
N VAL A 47 7.03 -9.89 -4.75
CA VAL A 47 8.11 -10.45 -5.59
C VAL A 47 7.78 -11.88 -5.99
N TRP A 48 7.24 -12.67 -5.06
CA TRP A 48 6.83 -14.04 -5.35
C TRP A 48 5.67 -14.09 -6.36
N VAL A 49 4.65 -13.23 -6.23
CA VAL A 49 3.56 -13.13 -7.22
C VAL A 49 4.08 -12.72 -8.59
N PHE A 50 5.03 -11.79 -8.65
CA PHE A 50 5.67 -11.41 -9.90
C PHE A 50 6.40 -12.59 -10.55
N LEU A 51 7.17 -13.36 -9.78
CA LEU A 51 7.86 -14.56 -10.28
C LEU A 51 6.88 -15.67 -10.69
N ALA A 52 5.79 -15.82 -9.96
CA ALA A 52 4.72 -16.77 -10.28
C ALA A 52 4.01 -16.43 -11.59
N SER A 53 3.95 -15.15 -11.99
CA SER A 53 3.31 -14.73 -13.24
C SER A 53 3.96 -15.30 -14.51
N PHE A 54 5.20 -15.78 -14.42
CA PHE A 54 5.92 -16.42 -15.53
C PHE A 54 5.70 -17.93 -15.60
N ARG A 55 4.97 -18.56 -14.66
CA ARG A 55 4.77 -20.01 -14.63
C ARG A 55 3.50 -20.43 -15.36
N ASN A 56 3.54 -21.62 -15.97
CA ASN A 56 2.33 -22.26 -16.47
C ASN A 56 1.49 -22.84 -15.31
N ILE A 57 0.17 -22.89 -15.49
CA ILE A 57 -0.77 -23.44 -14.49
C ILE A 57 -0.43 -24.90 -14.14
N LYS A 58 0.04 -25.68 -15.12
CA LYS A 58 0.46 -27.08 -14.91
C LYS A 58 1.71 -27.18 -14.03
N ASP A 59 2.67 -26.29 -14.22
CA ASP A 59 3.92 -26.27 -13.45
C ASP A 59 3.72 -25.72 -12.03
N PHE A 60 2.76 -24.80 -11.88
CA PHE A 60 2.38 -24.25 -10.57
C PHE A 60 1.83 -25.33 -9.63
N ASN A 61 1.12 -26.33 -10.17
CA ASN A 61 0.50 -27.39 -9.36
C ASN A 61 1.45 -28.55 -9.03
N ASN A 62 2.49 -28.77 -9.85
CA ASN A 62 3.38 -29.92 -9.72
C ASN A 62 4.70 -29.61 -8.96
N ASN A 63 5.22 -28.37 -9.03
CA ASN A 63 6.51 -28.00 -8.41
C ASN A 63 6.36 -26.82 -7.42
N PRO A 64 6.40 -27.07 -6.09
CA PRO A 64 6.27 -26.04 -5.06
C PRO A 64 7.58 -25.26 -4.81
N THR A 65 8.32 -24.95 -5.86
CA THR A 65 9.53 -24.11 -5.78
C THR A 65 9.15 -22.63 -5.73
N ILE A 66 9.95 -21.79 -5.09
CA ILE A 66 9.74 -20.32 -5.04
C ILE A 66 10.20 -19.66 -6.35
N LEU A 67 11.28 -20.16 -6.95
CA LEU A 67 11.88 -19.64 -8.19
C LEU A 67 11.39 -20.40 -9.43
N PRO A 68 10.99 -19.70 -10.50
CA PRO A 68 10.54 -20.34 -11.73
C PRO A 68 11.72 -21.05 -12.41
N GLU A 69 11.49 -22.25 -12.95
CA GLU A 69 12.53 -23.00 -13.68
C GLU A 69 12.91 -22.33 -15.00
N ARG A 70 11.95 -21.63 -15.63
CA ARG A 70 12.14 -20.87 -16.87
C ARG A 70 11.33 -19.57 -16.82
N LEU A 71 11.95 -18.47 -17.24
CA LEU A 71 11.28 -17.19 -17.42
C LEU A 71 10.72 -17.11 -18.85
N ASP A 72 9.42 -17.40 -19.01
CA ASP A 72 8.75 -17.35 -20.31
C ASP A 72 7.97 -16.04 -20.50
N PHE A 73 8.61 -15.08 -21.19
CA PHE A 73 7.99 -13.80 -21.54
C PHE A 73 6.87 -13.94 -22.57
N LYS A 74 6.83 -15.02 -23.36
CA LYS A 74 5.76 -15.24 -24.35
C LYS A 74 4.46 -15.59 -23.66
N LEU A 75 4.51 -16.42 -22.61
CA LEU A 75 3.36 -16.75 -21.78
C LEU A 75 2.75 -15.48 -21.18
N PHE A 76 3.59 -14.61 -20.61
CA PHE A 76 3.16 -13.32 -20.07
C PHE A 76 2.43 -12.45 -21.11
N ALA A 77 3.01 -12.29 -22.30
CA ALA A 77 2.40 -11.49 -23.37
C ALA A 77 1.08 -12.10 -23.90
N GLN A 78 1.02 -13.43 -24.01
CA GLN A 78 -0.17 -14.16 -24.42
C GLN A 78 -1.31 -13.97 -23.41
N THR A 79 -1.04 -14.19 -22.13
CA THR A 79 -2.01 -13.99 -21.03
C THR A 79 -2.52 -12.55 -21.00
N TRP A 80 -1.65 -11.57 -21.24
CA TRP A 80 -2.05 -10.15 -21.28
C TRP A 80 -3.04 -9.84 -22.40
N LYS A 81 -2.87 -10.49 -23.55
CA LYS A 81 -3.77 -10.36 -24.71
C LYS A 81 -5.08 -11.12 -24.50
N GLU A 82 -5.02 -12.35 -24.01
CA GLU A 82 -6.19 -13.21 -23.77
C GLU A 82 -7.14 -12.63 -22.72
N LEU A 83 -6.59 -12.16 -21.59
CA LEU A 83 -7.38 -11.54 -20.52
C LEU A 83 -7.74 -10.06 -20.81
N LYS A 84 -7.31 -9.53 -21.96
CA LYS A 84 -7.52 -8.13 -22.38
C LYS A 84 -7.13 -7.13 -21.28
N PHE A 85 -6.02 -7.40 -20.58
CA PHE A 85 -5.62 -6.61 -19.41
C PHE A 85 -5.49 -5.13 -19.72
N ALA A 86 -4.93 -4.76 -20.88
CA ALA A 86 -4.81 -3.36 -21.29
C ALA A 86 -6.16 -2.62 -21.27
N LYS A 87 -7.24 -3.24 -21.75
CA LYS A 87 -8.58 -2.65 -21.72
C LYS A 87 -9.13 -2.55 -20.30
N ASN A 88 -8.95 -3.60 -19.50
CA ASN A 88 -9.43 -3.62 -18.11
C ASN A 88 -8.73 -2.57 -17.27
N TYR A 89 -7.40 -2.44 -17.39
CA TYR A 89 -6.63 -1.39 -16.73
C TYR A 89 -7.07 0.01 -17.18
N MET A 90 -7.32 0.23 -18.47
CA MET A 90 -7.81 1.53 -18.95
C MET A 90 -9.19 1.88 -18.38
N ASN A 91 -10.11 0.92 -18.35
CA ASN A 91 -11.42 1.10 -17.75
C ASN A 91 -11.31 1.45 -16.27
N SER A 92 -10.53 0.69 -15.51
CA SER A 92 -10.29 0.96 -14.09
C SER A 92 -9.63 2.33 -13.88
N PHE A 93 -8.69 2.72 -14.73
CA PHE A 93 -8.03 4.01 -14.65
C PHE A 93 -9.01 5.17 -14.85
N ILE A 94 -9.87 5.09 -15.86
CA ILE A 94 -10.91 6.11 -16.14
C ILE A 94 -11.90 6.20 -14.97
N VAL A 95 -12.31 5.07 -14.41
CA VAL A 95 -13.21 5.06 -13.24
C VAL A 95 -12.54 5.69 -12.04
N VAL A 96 -11.30 5.28 -11.72
CA VAL A 96 -10.57 5.78 -10.54
C VAL A 96 -10.32 7.28 -10.65
N ILE A 97 -9.88 7.80 -11.80
CA ILE A 97 -9.60 9.23 -11.93
C ILE A 97 -10.86 10.08 -11.74
N GLY A 98 -11.99 9.64 -12.31
CA GLY A 98 -13.28 10.30 -12.12
C GLY A 98 -13.75 10.23 -10.67
N SER A 99 -13.65 9.06 -10.04
CA SER A 99 -14.02 8.87 -8.63
C SER A 99 -13.16 9.71 -7.69
N VAL A 100 -11.85 9.78 -7.90
CA VAL A 100 -10.92 10.58 -7.08
C VAL A 100 -11.24 12.07 -7.24
N PHE A 101 -11.45 12.54 -8.47
CA PHE A 101 -11.81 13.94 -8.72
C PHE A 101 -13.09 14.33 -7.98
N CYS A 102 -14.17 13.55 -8.15
CA CYS A 102 -15.43 13.77 -7.45
C CYS A 102 -15.25 13.70 -5.93
N ALA A 103 -14.55 12.67 -5.42
CA ALA A 103 -14.34 12.50 -3.99
C ALA A 103 -13.60 13.70 -3.38
N VAL A 104 -12.50 14.15 -3.99
CA VAL A 104 -11.74 15.31 -3.48
C VAL A 104 -12.57 16.58 -3.56
N PHE A 105 -13.27 16.82 -4.66
CA PHE A 105 -14.06 18.04 -4.86
C PHE A 105 -15.22 18.12 -3.86
N PHE A 106 -16.09 17.11 -3.82
CA PHE A 106 -17.28 17.14 -2.96
C PHE A 106 -16.93 16.96 -1.48
N ASN A 107 -16.02 16.03 -1.13
CA ASN A 107 -15.61 15.87 0.26
C ASN A 107 -14.84 17.09 0.76
N GLY A 108 -14.07 17.76 -0.10
CA GLY A 108 -13.37 18.99 0.25
C GLY A 108 -14.33 20.11 0.63
N ILE A 109 -15.40 20.33 -0.16
CA ILE A 109 -16.44 21.33 0.15
C ILE A 109 -17.15 20.98 1.46
N LEU A 110 -17.53 19.72 1.64
CA LEU A 110 -18.19 19.26 2.87
C LEU A 110 -17.27 19.45 4.10
N ALA A 111 -16.01 19.06 3.98
CA ALA A 111 -15.02 19.21 5.04
C ALA A 111 -14.82 20.68 5.41
N TYR A 112 -14.72 21.58 4.42
CA TYR A 112 -14.63 23.02 4.65
C TYR A 112 -15.86 23.54 5.41
N GLY A 113 -17.07 23.16 4.97
CA GLY A 113 -18.33 23.57 5.59
C GLY A 113 -18.44 23.12 7.05
N VAL A 114 -18.06 21.87 7.35
CA VAL A 114 -18.21 21.30 8.69
C VAL A 114 -17.06 21.69 9.63
N ALA A 115 -15.82 21.73 9.14
CA ALA A 115 -14.64 21.98 9.96
C ALA A 115 -14.34 23.46 10.20
N ILE A 116 -14.61 24.33 9.21
CA ILE A 116 -14.26 25.76 9.26
C ILE A 116 -15.50 26.61 9.50
N LEU A 117 -16.51 26.52 8.62
CA LEU A 117 -17.70 27.40 8.69
C LEU A 117 -18.60 27.07 9.90
N LYS A 118 -18.68 25.80 10.30
CA LYS A 118 -19.45 25.30 11.46
C LYS A 118 -20.88 25.88 11.55
N PRO A 119 -21.70 25.74 10.49
CA PRO A 119 -23.08 26.24 10.49
C PRO A 119 -23.94 25.57 11.58
N LYS A 120 -25.05 26.19 11.96
CA LYS A 120 -25.98 25.60 12.96
C LYS A 120 -26.39 24.17 12.51
N GLY A 121 -26.15 23.18 13.37
CA GLY A 121 -26.40 21.76 13.07
C GLY A 121 -25.17 20.95 12.62
N TYR A 122 -23.98 21.57 12.46
CA TYR A 122 -22.78 20.87 11.98
C TYR A 122 -22.40 19.61 12.77
N LYS A 123 -22.67 19.57 14.09
CA LYS A 123 -22.38 18.41 14.94
C LYS A 123 -23.19 17.17 14.55
N ALA A 124 -24.45 17.35 14.14
CA ALA A 124 -25.30 16.25 13.70
C ALA A 124 -24.80 15.69 12.36
N ILE A 125 -24.47 16.56 11.41
CA ILE A 125 -23.90 16.17 10.12
C ILE A 125 -22.57 15.44 10.31
N PHE A 126 -21.70 15.98 11.17
CA PHE A 126 -20.42 15.34 11.48
C PHE A 126 -20.60 13.95 12.10
N GLY A 127 -21.54 13.80 13.04
CA GLY A 127 -21.88 12.50 13.61
C GLY A 127 -22.37 11.50 12.56
N LEU A 128 -23.21 11.94 11.62
CA LEU A 128 -23.71 11.11 10.52
C LEU A 128 -22.58 10.65 9.60
N VAL A 129 -21.65 11.55 9.24
CA VAL A 129 -20.47 11.19 8.42
C VAL A 129 -19.63 10.12 9.13
N MET A 130 -19.37 10.29 10.43
CA MET A 130 -18.62 9.29 11.22
C MET A 130 -19.36 7.95 11.28
N TRP A 131 -20.69 7.94 11.40
CA TRP A 131 -21.47 6.71 11.37
C TRP A 131 -21.43 6.01 10.02
N CYS A 132 -21.47 6.75 8.91
CA CYS A 132 -21.33 6.16 7.58
C CYS A 132 -19.98 5.45 7.38
N LEU A 133 -18.90 5.95 8.00
CA LEU A 133 -17.57 5.32 7.93
C LEU A 133 -17.50 3.98 8.68
N LEU A 134 -18.41 3.72 9.62
CA LEU A 134 -18.49 2.46 10.36
C LEU A 134 -19.24 1.36 9.62
N ILE A 135 -19.98 1.71 8.55
CA ILE A 135 -20.71 0.72 7.75
C ILE A 135 -19.70 -0.13 6.98
N PRO A 136 -19.70 -1.46 7.14
CA PRO A 136 -18.77 -2.33 6.43
C PRO A 136 -19.02 -2.26 4.92
N PRO A 137 -17.99 -2.13 4.07
CA PRO A 137 -18.17 -2.03 2.63
C PRO A 137 -18.82 -3.29 2.02
N MET A 138 -18.65 -4.44 2.66
CA MET A 138 -19.26 -5.71 2.23
C MET A 138 -20.79 -5.69 2.28
N THR A 139 -21.40 -5.02 3.27
CA THR A 139 -22.87 -4.95 3.38
C THR A 139 -23.48 -4.08 2.28
N SER A 140 -22.74 -3.06 1.83
CA SER A 140 -23.17 -2.20 0.72
C SER A 140 -23.16 -2.93 -0.62
N MET A 141 -22.25 -3.90 -0.82
CA MET A 141 -22.20 -4.69 -2.05
C MET A 141 -23.46 -5.55 -2.24
N VAL A 142 -23.96 -6.18 -1.17
CA VAL A 142 -25.18 -6.99 -1.25
C VAL A 142 -26.37 -6.15 -1.71
N ALA A 143 -26.54 -4.94 -1.17
CA ALA A 143 -27.64 -4.06 -1.53
C ALA A 143 -27.52 -3.47 -2.96
N LEU A 144 -26.33 -3.43 -3.54
CA LEU A 144 -26.09 -2.90 -4.88
C LEU A 144 -26.35 -3.95 -5.98
N PHE A 145 -26.21 -5.24 -5.65
CA PHE A 145 -26.23 -6.35 -6.61
C PHE A 145 -27.39 -7.33 -6.42
N VAL A 146 -28.22 -7.17 -5.39
CA VAL A 146 -29.51 -7.86 -5.20
C VAL A 146 -30.63 -6.89 -5.51
#